data_AF-A0A3Q8GZ91-F1
#
_entry.id   AF-A0A3Q8GZ91-F1
#
_cell.length_a   1.000
_cell.length_b   1.000
_cell.length_c   1.000
_cell.angle_alpha   90.00
_cell.angle_beta   90.00
_cell.angle_gamma   90.00
#
_symmetry.space_group_name_H-M   'P 1'
#
loop_
_entity.id
_entity.type
_entity.pdbx_description
1 polymer ?
#
loop_
_entity_poly.entity_id
_entity_poly.type
_entity_poly.pdbx_seq_one_letter_code
_entity_poly.pdbx_strand_id
1 'polypeptide(L)'
;GARMHSSYFRPGGVNQDLPLGLLNDIYLFCLQFPTRLDEFEEMLTNNRIWKQRLVDIGIVKAKDALDLGFSGVMLRGSGISWDLRKTQPYEIYDKLNFTIPVGTNGDCYDRYLIRIEEMRQSINIILQTLNQMPSGIIKIDDKKIINPSRSNIKQSMESLIHHFKYYSENISVNSGETYTVIEAPKGEFG
;
A
#
# COMPACT_ATOMS: atom_id res chain seq x y z
N GLY A 1 -13.13 -7.77 11.18
CA GLY A 1 -13.46 -7.00 12.38
C GLY A 1 -12.33 -6.88 13.40
N ALA A 2 -11.07 -6.95 12.98
CA ALA A 2 -9.92 -6.66 13.84
C ALA A 2 -9.41 -5.25 13.53
N ARG A 3 -8.87 -4.53 14.52
CA ARG A 3 -8.44 -3.12 14.37
C ARG A 3 -7.08 -2.95 13.69
N MET A 4 -6.17 -3.92 13.83
CA MET A 4 -4.82 -3.86 13.25
C MET A 4 -4.56 -5.08 12.36
N HIS A 5 -4.53 -6.28 12.94
CA HIS A 5 -4.28 -7.51 12.19
C HIS A 5 -5.57 -8.02 11.51
N SER A 6 -5.87 -7.50 10.33
CA SER A 6 -7.13 -7.74 9.63
C SER A 6 -7.25 -9.11 8.97
N SER A 7 -6.12 -9.75 8.59
CA SER A 7 -6.08 -11.00 7.79
C SER A 7 -6.97 -10.95 6.53
N TYR A 8 -7.07 -9.75 5.96
CA TYR A 8 -8.02 -9.40 4.89
C TYR A 8 -7.50 -9.81 3.51
N PHE A 9 -6.29 -9.39 3.17
CA PHE A 9 -5.59 -9.82 1.96
C PHE A 9 -5.16 -11.27 2.10
N ARG A 10 -5.44 -12.08 1.07
CA ARG A 10 -5.10 -13.50 1.02
C ARG A 10 -4.66 -13.87 -0.39
N PRO A 11 -3.86 -14.95 -0.57
CA PRO A 11 -3.57 -15.46 -1.90
C PRO A 11 -4.88 -15.71 -2.67
N GLY A 12 -5.00 -15.11 -3.86
CA GLY A 12 -6.19 -15.17 -4.69
C GLY A 12 -7.21 -14.04 -4.49
N GLY A 13 -6.85 -12.99 -3.74
CA GLY A 13 -7.61 -11.74 -3.66
C GLY A 13 -7.90 -11.34 -2.23
N VAL A 14 -9.18 -11.14 -1.93
CA VAL A 14 -9.59 -10.56 -0.65
C VAL A 14 -10.57 -11.48 0.09
N ASN A 15 -10.49 -11.54 1.42
CA ASN A 15 -11.28 -12.50 2.20
C ASN A 15 -12.80 -12.23 2.16
N GLN A 16 -13.22 -10.97 2.22
CA GLN A 16 -14.64 -10.56 2.25
C GLN A 16 -14.82 -9.26 1.48
N ASP A 17 -16.02 -9.08 0.93
CA ASP A 17 -16.35 -7.86 0.21
C ASP A 17 -16.56 -6.69 1.21
N LEU A 18 -16.50 -5.47 0.69
CA LEU A 18 -16.73 -4.27 1.48
C LEU A 18 -18.21 -4.21 1.93
N PRO A 19 -18.49 -3.86 3.19
CA PRO A 19 -19.86 -3.67 3.64
C PRO A 19 -20.49 -2.44 2.96
N LEU A 20 -21.81 -2.50 2.79
CA LEU A 20 -22.59 -1.39 2.24
C LEU A 20 -22.38 -0.11 3.07
N GLY A 21 -22.14 1.00 2.38
CA GLY A 21 -21.92 2.32 3.00
C GLY A 21 -20.45 2.67 3.28
N LEU A 22 -19.54 1.70 3.34
CA LEU A 22 -18.14 1.97 3.68
C LEU A 22 -17.44 2.93 2.70
N LEU A 23 -17.76 2.85 1.41
CA LEU A 23 -17.18 3.74 0.40
C LEU A 23 -17.52 5.22 0.67
N ASN A 24 -18.72 5.51 1.18
CA ASN A 24 -19.13 6.87 1.53
C ASN A 24 -18.36 7.37 2.76
N ASP A 25 -18.15 6.51 3.75
CA ASP A 25 -17.40 6.87 4.95
C ASP A 25 -15.92 7.16 4.63
N ILE A 26 -15.31 6.35 3.74
CA ILE A 26 -13.94 6.58 3.25
C ILE A 26 -13.87 7.91 2.48
N TYR A 27 -14.87 8.19 1.64
CA TYR A 27 -14.93 9.46 0.90
C TYR A 27 -15.00 10.66 1.85
N LEU A 28 -15.84 10.61 2.89
CA LEU A 28 -15.92 11.67 3.90
C LEU A 28 -14.60 11.85 4.64
N PHE A 29 -13.89 10.76 4.96
CA PHE A 29 -12.55 10.83 5.54
C PHE A 29 -11.56 11.53 4.61
N CYS A 30 -11.54 11.17 3.31
CA CYS A 30 -10.65 11.77 2.32
C CYS A 30 -10.90 13.27 2.12
N LEU A 31 -12.12 13.76 2.33
CA LEU A 31 -12.42 15.20 2.28
C LEU A 31 -11.87 15.96 3.50
N GLN A 32 -11.84 15.34 4.67
CA GLN A 32 -11.44 15.98 5.92
C GLN A 32 -9.95 15.82 6.23
N PHE A 33 -9.32 14.74 5.80
CA PHE A 33 -7.92 14.45 6.15
C PHE A 33 -6.90 15.48 5.61
N PRO A 34 -7.06 16.08 4.41
CA PRO A 34 -6.15 17.12 3.92
C PRO A 34 -6.03 18.32 4.86
N THR A 35 -7.14 18.79 5.45
CA THR A 35 -7.08 19.93 6.39
C THR A 35 -6.26 19.59 7.64
N ARG A 36 -6.30 18.33 8.10
CA ARG A 36 -5.46 17.85 9.21
C ARG A 36 -3.99 17.80 8.82
N LEU A 37 -3.67 17.43 7.58
CA LEU A 37 -2.30 17.48 7.08
C LEU A 37 -1.78 18.92 7.03
N ASP A 38 -2.61 19.87 6.61
CA ASP A 38 -2.25 21.29 6.56
C ASP A 38 -2.02 21.85 7.98
N GLU A 39 -2.85 21.47 8.97
CA GLU A 39 -2.63 21.80 10.39
C GLU A 39 -1.28 21.24 10.90
N PHE A 40 -0.93 20.00 10.54
CA PHE A 40 0.36 19.42 10.90
C PHE A 40 1.53 20.16 10.24
N GLU A 41 1.38 20.56 8.98
CA GLU A 41 2.41 21.32 8.28
C GLU A 41 2.58 22.72 8.85
N GLU A 42 1.49 23.41 9.16
CA GLU A 42 1.52 24.76 9.74
C GLU A 42 2.34 24.78 11.04
N MET A 43 2.18 23.74 11.87
CA MET A 43 2.88 23.61 13.15
C MET A 43 4.37 23.23 13.02
N LEU A 44 4.75 22.51 11.97
CA LEU A 44 6.07 21.86 11.87
C LEU A 44 6.93 22.37 10.71
N THR A 45 6.39 22.45 9.48
CA THR A 45 7.20 22.69 8.27
C THR A 45 7.97 24.01 8.34
N ASN A 46 7.32 25.08 8.79
CA ASN A 46 7.88 26.43 8.89
C ASN A 46 8.48 26.74 10.26
N ASN A 47 8.38 25.81 11.21
CA ASN A 47 8.91 26.01 12.56
C ASN A 47 10.44 26.04 12.54
N ARG A 48 11.02 27.13 13.03
CA ARG A 48 12.48 27.33 13.10
C ARG A 48 13.18 26.24 13.90
N ILE A 49 12.61 25.81 15.02
CA ILE A 49 13.19 24.77 15.89
C ILE A 49 13.19 23.44 15.14
N TRP A 50 12.14 23.15 14.38
CA TRP A 50 12.03 21.94 13.57
C TRP A 50 13.09 21.90 12.47
N LYS A 51 13.21 22.98 11.68
CA LYS A 51 14.25 23.10 10.64
C LYS A 51 15.66 22.97 11.22
N GLN A 52 15.95 23.65 12.32
CA GLN A 52 17.26 23.58 12.99
C GLN A 52 17.65 22.16 13.42
N ARG A 53 16.67 21.27 13.62
CA ARG A 53 16.88 19.88 14.08
C ARG A 53 16.91 18.85 12.95
N LEU A 54 16.58 19.23 11.71
CA LEU A 54 16.44 18.29 10.60
C LEU A 54 17.22 18.70 9.35
N VAL A 55 17.32 20.00 9.07
CA VAL A 55 18.07 20.52 7.92
C VAL A 55 19.55 20.24 8.15
N ASP A 56 20.22 19.78 7.09
CA ASP A 56 21.64 19.39 7.09
C ASP A 56 22.01 18.25 8.07
N ILE A 57 21.02 17.52 8.58
CA ILE A 57 21.23 16.40 9.52
C ILE A 57 20.91 15.07 8.82
N GLY A 58 21.81 14.09 9.00
CA GLY A 58 21.63 12.75 8.44
C GLY A 58 21.63 12.75 6.91
N ILE A 59 22.54 13.53 6.30
CA ILE A 59 22.70 13.64 4.85
C ILE A 59 23.19 12.31 4.29
N VAL A 60 22.44 11.75 3.34
CA VAL A 60 22.82 10.54 2.60
C VAL A 60 22.98 10.89 1.13
N LYS A 61 24.15 10.61 0.54
CA LYS A 61 24.38 10.79 -0.89
C LYS A 61 23.74 9.66 -1.69
N ALA A 62 23.32 9.95 -2.92
CA ALA A 62 22.70 8.99 -3.82
C ALA A 62 23.53 7.69 -4.02
N LYS A 63 24.85 7.81 -4.20
CA LYS A 63 25.74 6.65 -4.37
C LYS A 63 25.76 5.77 -3.12
N ASP A 64 26.02 6.39 -1.96
CA ASP A 64 26.07 5.70 -0.68
C ASP A 64 24.72 5.01 -0.35
N ALA A 65 23.60 5.65 -0.71
CA ALA A 65 22.27 5.07 -0.52
C ALA A 65 22.06 3.77 -1.33
N LEU A 66 22.56 3.73 -2.57
CA LEU A 66 22.51 2.53 -3.42
C LEU A 66 23.46 1.45 -2.91
N ASP A 67 24.68 1.81 -2.56
CA ASP A 67 25.71 0.87 -2.07
C ASP A 67 25.29 0.21 -0.75
N LEU A 68 24.57 0.95 0.11
CA LEU A 68 24.02 0.46 1.37
C LEU A 68 22.68 -0.28 1.22
N GLY A 69 22.12 -0.37 0.00
CA GLY A 69 20.85 -1.03 -0.26
C GLY A 69 19.65 -0.34 0.40
N PHE A 70 19.68 0.98 0.54
CA PHE A 70 18.50 1.73 1.01
C PHE A 70 17.39 1.70 -0.03
N SER A 71 16.15 1.86 0.42
CA SER A 71 14.96 1.84 -0.44
C SER A 71 13.90 2.86 0.00
N GLY A 72 12.92 3.08 -0.88
CA GLY A 72 11.81 4.01 -0.69
C GLY A 72 12.24 5.46 -0.39
N VAL A 73 11.70 6.02 0.69
CA VAL A 73 11.90 7.42 1.08
C VAL A 73 13.37 7.77 1.31
N MET A 74 14.20 6.80 1.71
CA MET A 74 15.63 7.04 1.89
C MET A 74 16.31 7.32 0.54
N LEU A 75 16.00 6.55 -0.52
CA LEU A 75 16.50 6.80 -1.87
C LEU A 75 15.93 8.09 -2.47
N ARG A 76 14.61 8.28 -2.31
CA ARG A 76 13.91 9.48 -2.82
C ARG A 76 14.43 10.76 -2.17
N GLY A 77 14.74 10.72 -0.88
CA GLY A 77 15.36 11.84 -0.15
C GLY A 77 16.71 12.26 -0.75
N SER A 78 17.52 11.28 -1.14
CA SER A 78 18.85 11.49 -1.73
C SER A 78 18.83 11.90 -3.21
N GLY A 79 17.66 12.17 -3.80
CA GLY A 79 17.51 12.64 -5.19
C GLY A 79 17.32 11.55 -6.24
N ILE A 80 17.20 10.28 -5.84
CA ILE A 80 16.96 9.18 -6.78
C ILE A 80 15.44 8.99 -6.94
N SER A 81 14.92 9.21 -8.15
CA SER A 81 13.52 8.99 -8.47
C SER A 81 13.21 7.50 -8.66
N TRP A 82 13.16 6.75 -7.55
CA TRP A 82 12.85 5.32 -7.53
C TRP A 82 11.57 5.03 -6.72
N ASP A 83 10.64 4.30 -7.33
CA ASP A 83 9.40 3.83 -6.71
C ASP A 83 8.87 2.65 -7.51
N LEU A 84 8.69 1.49 -6.86
CA LEU A 84 8.26 0.27 -7.53
C LEU A 84 6.86 0.41 -8.13
N ARG A 85 5.98 1.26 -7.55
CA ARG A 85 4.62 1.45 -8.07
C ARG A 85 4.59 2.05 -9.47
N LYS A 86 5.68 2.71 -9.91
CA LYS A 86 5.83 3.21 -11.29
C LYS A 86 6.80 2.39 -12.14
N THR A 87 7.92 1.95 -11.57
CA THR A 87 8.94 1.25 -12.36
C THR A 87 8.56 -0.20 -12.62
N GLN A 88 7.94 -0.86 -11.65
CA GLN A 88 7.49 -2.26 -11.70
C GLN A 88 6.07 -2.34 -11.13
N PRO A 89 5.07 -1.76 -11.82
CA PRO A 89 3.74 -1.65 -11.28
C PRO A 89 3.14 -3.03 -11.02
N TYR A 90 2.58 -3.18 -9.83
CA TYR A 90 1.77 -4.32 -9.44
C TYR A 90 0.31 -3.89 -9.30
N GLU A 91 -0.61 -4.85 -9.35
CA GLU A 91 -2.06 -4.62 -9.26
C GLU A 91 -2.58 -3.60 -10.29
N ILE A 92 -2.98 -2.41 -9.85
CA ILE A 92 -3.67 -1.38 -10.66
C ILE A 92 -2.89 -0.05 -10.63
N TYR A 93 -1.69 -0.02 -10.03
CA TYR A 93 -0.91 1.23 -9.92
C TYR A 93 -0.51 1.83 -11.28
N ASP A 94 -0.48 1.01 -12.34
CA ASP A 94 -0.25 1.43 -13.72
C ASP A 94 -1.37 2.33 -14.30
N LYS A 95 -2.59 2.19 -13.81
CA LYS A 95 -3.78 2.95 -14.27
C LYS A 95 -4.06 4.20 -13.43
N LEU A 96 -3.34 4.38 -12.32
CA LEU A 96 -3.57 5.46 -11.36
C LEU A 96 -2.59 6.61 -11.58
N ASN A 97 -3.09 7.84 -11.46
CA ASN A 97 -2.31 9.04 -11.71
C ASN A 97 -1.82 9.66 -10.41
N PHE A 98 -0.54 9.52 -10.11
CA PHE A 98 0.09 10.16 -8.94
C PHE A 98 1.51 10.61 -9.27
N THR A 99 2.02 11.56 -8.49
CA THR A 99 3.42 12.03 -8.59
C THR A 99 4.26 11.43 -7.46
N ILE A 100 5.56 11.30 -7.69
CA ILE A 100 6.49 10.80 -6.69
C ILE A 100 7.32 11.99 -6.22
N PRO A 101 7.25 12.36 -4.92
CA PRO A 101 8.09 13.41 -4.37
C PRO A 101 9.55 12.93 -4.28
N VAL A 102 10.48 13.78 -4.68
CA VAL A 102 11.92 13.52 -4.66
C VAL A 102 12.59 14.69 -3.94
N GLY A 103 13.50 14.37 -3.02
CA GLY A 103 14.29 15.35 -2.26
C GLY A 103 15.51 15.80 -3.04
N THR A 104 16.19 16.84 -2.58
CA THR A 104 17.36 17.40 -3.26
C THR A 104 18.64 17.22 -2.46
N ASN A 105 18.54 17.32 -1.13
CA ASN A 105 19.68 17.42 -0.23
C ASN A 105 20.01 16.07 0.43
N GLY A 106 19.03 15.18 0.57
CA GLY A 106 19.21 13.89 1.25
C GLY A 106 19.23 13.97 2.77
N ASP A 107 18.76 15.08 3.35
CA ASP A 107 18.71 15.29 4.80
C ASP A 107 17.42 14.70 5.43
N CYS A 108 17.29 14.82 6.75
CA CYS A 108 16.09 14.40 7.46
C CYS A 108 14.86 15.25 7.10
N TYR A 109 15.05 16.52 6.72
CA TYR A 109 13.96 17.44 6.44
C TYR A 109 13.27 17.10 5.10
N ASP A 110 14.04 16.81 4.05
CA ASP A 110 13.52 16.35 2.77
C ASP A 110 12.73 15.05 2.92
N ARG A 111 13.24 14.10 3.72
CA ARG A 111 12.53 12.85 4.01
C ARG A 111 11.20 13.08 4.72
N TYR A 112 11.12 14.07 5.60
CA TYR A 112 9.87 14.47 6.24
C TYR A 112 8.88 15.09 5.22
N LEU A 113 9.34 15.99 4.36
CA LEU A 113 8.49 16.59 3.32
C LEU A 113 7.97 15.54 2.33
N ILE A 114 8.82 14.61 1.90
CA ILE A 114 8.45 13.48 1.05
C ILE A 114 7.31 12.68 1.67
N ARG A 115 7.36 12.41 2.99
CA ARG A 115 6.31 11.67 3.70
C ARG A 115 4.98 12.41 3.70
N ILE A 116 4.99 13.73 3.84
CA ILE A 116 3.75 14.51 3.81
C ILE A 116 3.15 14.53 2.41
N GLU A 117 3.98 14.75 1.39
CA GLU A 117 3.55 14.68 0.00
C GLU A 117 3.04 13.28 -0.37
N GLU A 118 3.68 12.21 0.11
CA GLU A 118 3.17 10.84 -0.05
C GLU A 118 1.80 10.64 0.59
N MET A 119 1.52 11.25 1.75
CA MET A 119 0.19 11.21 2.35
C MET A 119 -0.84 11.92 1.45
N ARG A 120 -0.50 13.08 0.89
CA ARG A 120 -1.38 13.80 -0.07
C ARG A 120 -1.64 12.99 -1.33
N GLN A 121 -0.59 12.40 -1.92
CA GLN A 121 -0.72 11.54 -3.09
C GLN A 121 -1.51 10.27 -2.79
N SER A 122 -1.38 9.70 -1.59
CA SER A 122 -2.18 8.55 -1.16
C SER A 122 -3.67 8.89 -1.09
N ILE A 123 -4.05 10.08 -0.62
CA ILE A 123 -5.45 10.54 -0.66
C ILE A 123 -5.95 10.63 -2.10
N ASN A 124 -5.15 11.19 -3.01
CA ASN A 124 -5.50 11.28 -4.43
C ASN A 124 -5.71 9.89 -5.06
N ILE A 125 -4.83 8.94 -4.75
CA ILE A 125 -4.97 7.54 -5.17
C ILE A 125 -6.29 6.95 -4.63
N ILE A 126 -6.59 7.13 -3.34
CA ILE A 126 -7.84 6.62 -2.74
C ILE A 126 -9.06 7.22 -3.48
N LEU A 127 -9.08 8.52 -3.71
CA LEU A 127 -10.19 9.19 -4.44
C LEU A 127 -10.35 8.66 -5.86
N GLN A 128 -9.26 8.44 -6.59
CA GLN A 128 -9.30 7.83 -7.93
C GLN A 128 -9.87 6.42 -7.88
N THR A 129 -9.42 5.60 -6.93
CA THR A 129 -9.93 4.23 -6.78
C THR A 129 -11.41 4.20 -6.44
N LEU A 130 -11.89 5.09 -5.55
CA LEU A 130 -13.32 5.20 -5.21
C LEU A 130 -14.18 5.51 -6.44
N ASN A 131 -13.72 6.42 -7.31
CA ASN A 131 -14.44 6.80 -8.52
C ASN A 131 -14.43 5.70 -9.60
N GLN A 132 -13.41 4.85 -9.61
CA GLN A 132 -13.20 3.80 -10.61
C GLN A 132 -13.53 2.39 -10.10
N MET A 133 -14.20 2.25 -8.96
CA MET A 133 -14.50 0.95 -8.36
C MET A 133 -15.34 0.07 -9.31
N PRO A 134 -14.80 -1.06 -9.80
CA PRO A 134 -15.58 -1.99 -10.60
C PRO A 134 -16.51 -2.79 -9.70
N SER A 135 -17.66 -3.18 -10.24
CA SER A 135 -18.46 -4.25 -9.64
C SER A 135 -17.94 -5.60 -10.12
N GLY A 136 -17.89 -6.59 -9.25
CA GLY A 136 -17.39 -7.91 -9.63
C GLY A 136 -17.05 -8.81 -8.46
N ILE A 137 -16.41 -9.92 -8.79
CA ILE A 137 -15.99 -10.93 -7.84
C ILE A 137 -14.66 -10.49 -7.21
N ILE A 138 -14.59 -10.53 -5.88
CA ILE A 138 -13.40 -10.13 -5.08
C ILE A 138 -12.32 -11.22 -4.95
N LYS A 139 -12.63 -12.43 -5.42
CA LYS A 139 -11.81 -13.64 -5.29
C LYS A 139 -11.74 -14.31 -6.65
N ILE A 140 -10.65 -15.02 -6.92
CA ILE A 140 -10.56 -15.91 -8.08
C ILE A 140 -11.64 -17.01 -7.97
N ASP A 141 -12.21 -17.42 -9.11
CA ASP A 141 -13.25 -18.45 -9.17
C ASP A 141 -12.73 -19.89 -8.94
N ASP A 142 -11.42 -20.07 -8.75
CA ASP A 142 -10.81 -21.39 -8.50
C ASP A 142 -10.97 -21.83 -7.04
N LYS A 143 -11.89 -22.78 -6.84
CA LYS A 143 -12.25 -23.35 -5.53
C LYS A 143 -11.16 -24.25 -4.93
N LYS A 144 -10.10 -24.59 -5.66
CA LYS A 144 -8.95 -25.33 -5.11
C LYS A 144 -7.99 -24.41 -4.36
N ILE A 145 -7.87 -23.18 -4.83
CA ILE A 145 -6.98 -22.16 -4.26
C ILE A 145 -7.74 -21.32 -3.23
N ILE A 146 -9.05 -21.14 -3.40
CA ILE A 146 -9.85 -20.27 -2.56
C ILE A 146 -11.01 -21.03 -1.92
N ASN A 147 -11.26 -20.73 -0.65
CA ASN A 147 -12.41 -21.30 0.05
C ASN A 147 -13.76 -20.83 -0.58
N PRO A 148 -14.65 -21.76 -0.97
CA PRO A 148 -15.97 -21.42 -1.51
C PRO A 148 -16.87 -20.65 -0.54
N SER A 149 -17.93 -20.03 -1.08
CA SER A 149 -18.93 -19.32 -0.28
C SER A 149 -19.74 -20.27 0.61
N ARG A 150 -20.20 -19.77 1.77
CA ARG A 150 -20.99 -20.55 2.73
C ARG A 150 -22.32 -21.06 2.17
N SER A 151 -22.92 -20.36 1.21
CA SER A 151 -24.12 -20.82 0.52
C SER A 151 -23.83 -22.07 -0.30
N ASN A 152 -22.75 -22.03 -1.10
CA ASN A 152 -22.38 -23.11 -2.01
C ASN A 152 -21.98 -24.37 -1.25
N ILE A 153 -21.27 -24.21 -0.12
CA ILE A 153 -20.87 -25.30 0.79
C ILE A 153 -22.05 -26.14 1.25
N LYS A 154 -23.21 -25.52 1.48
CA LYS A 154 -24.42 -26.22 1.95
C LYS A 154 -25.19 -26.91 0.82
N GLN A 155 -24.95 -26.54 -0.43
CA GLN A 155 -25.73 -27.01 -1.58
C GLN A 155 -24.98 -28.02 -2.46
N SER A 156 -23.65 -27.91 -2.56
CA SER A 156 -22.86 -28.70 -3.51
C SER A 156 -21.79 -29.53 -2.81
N MET A 157 -21.75 -30.82 -3.14
CA MET A 157 -20.80 -31.76 -2.55
C MET A 157 -19.35 -31.38 -2.87
N GLU A 158 -19.07 -30.92 -4.10
CA GLU A 158 -17.71 -30.54 -4.51
C GLU A 158 -17.17 -29.39 -3.67
N SER A 159 -18.00 -28.38 -3.39
CA SER A 159 -17.59 -27.24 -2.58
C SER A 159 -17.31 -27.64 -1.12
N LEU A 160 -18.03 -28.62 -0.60
CA LEU A 160 -17.79 -29.16 0.74
C LEU A 160 -16.45 -29.91 0.78
N ILE A 161 -16.15 -30.72 -0.24
CA ILE A 161 -14.86 -31.40 -0.38
C ILE A 161 -13.72 -30.37 -0.44
N HIS A 162 -13.86 -29.33 -1.27
CA HIS A 162 -12.85 -28.27 -1.39
C HIS A 162 -12.68 -27.50 -0.09
N HIS A 163 -13.77 -27.12 0.59
CA HIS A 163 -13.70 -26.48 1.91
C HIS A 163 -12.95 -27.35 2.92
N PHE A 164 -13.28 -28.65 3.00
CA PHE A 164 -12.63 -29.57 3.92
C PHE A 164 -11.14 -29.70 3.64
N LYS A 165 -10.75 -29.92 2.38
CA LYS A 165 -9.32 -30.01 1.98
C LYS A 165 -8.58 -28.70 2.22
N TYR A 166 -9.18 -27.56 1.86
CA TYR A 166 -8.57 -26.24 2.03
C TYR A 166 -8.16 -25.97 3.49
N TYR A 167 -9.01 -26.32 4.47
CA TYR A 167 -8.70 -26.07 5.88
C TYR A 167 -7.88 -27.16 6.57
N SER A 168 -7.79 -28.36 6.00
CA SER A 168 -7.05 -29.49 6.59
C SER A 168 -5.68 -29.71 5.95
N GLU A 169 -5.63 -29.82 4.63
CA GLU A 169 -4.42 -30.11 3.83
C GLU A 169 -3.77 -28.84 3.27
N ASN A 170 -4.52 -27.73 3.18
CA ASN A 170 -4.14 -26.49 2.49
C ASN A 170 -3.94 -26.67 0.97
N ILE A 171 -3.55 -25.57 0.31
CA ILE A 171 -3.33 -25.48 -1.13
C ILE A 171 -1.96 -26.10 -1.46
N SER A 172 -1.90 -26.95 -2.49
CA SER A 172 -0.62 -27.37 -3.06
C SER A 172 -0.06 -26.30 -3.99
N VAL A 173 1.16 -25.86 -3.71
CA VAL A 173 1.90 -24.92 -4.55
C VAL A 173 2.96 -25.70 -5.31
N ASN A 174 3.17 -25.37 -6.59
CA ASN A 174 4.21 -25.99 -7.41
C ASN A 174 5.60 -25.70 -6.83
N SER A 175 6.52 -26.65 -6.98
CA SER A 175 7.91 -26.45 -6.59
C SER A 175 8.56 -25.34 -7.42
N GLY A 176 9.09 -24.31 -6.76
CA GLY A 176 9.78 -23.20 -7.39
C GLY A 176 10.17 -22.15 -6.35
N GLU A 177 10.94 -21.15 -6.81
CA GLU A 177 11.40 -20.02 -5.99
C GLU A 177 11.01 -18.72 -6.70
N THR A 178 10.53 -17.74 -5.94
CA THR A 178 10.14 -16.43 -6.45
C THR A 178 10.50 -15.35 -5.43
N TYR A 179 11.12 -14.27 -5.88
CA TYR A 179 11.30 -13.05 -5.09
C TYR A 179 10.39 -11.98 -5.68
N THR A 180 9.42 -11.53 -4.89
CA THR A 180 8.44 -10.52 -5.29
C THR A 180 8.49 -9.38 -4.33
N VAL A 181 8.38 -8.16 -4.84
CA VAL A 181 8.67 -6.98 -4.07
C VAL A 181 7.53 -5.98 -4.22
N ILE A 182 7.21 -5.29 -3.13
CA ILE A 182 6.24 -4.19 -3.10
C ILE A 182 6.87 -2.94 -2.50
N GLU A 183 6.34 -1.77 -2.88
CA GLU A 183 6.68 -0.51 -2.24
C GLU A 183 5.86 -0.38 -0.94
N ALA A 184 6.40 -0.91 0.16
CA ALA A 184 5.83 -0.67 1.47
C ALA A 184 6.06 0.81 1.87
N PRO A 185 5.30 1.36 2.83
CA PRO A 185 5.53 2.71 3.32
C PRO A 185 6.94 2.93 3.89
N LYS A 186 7.68 1.87 4.24
CA LYS A 186 9.07 1.97 4.71
C LYS A 186 10.09 1.89 3.57
N GLY A 187 9.69 1.47 2.39
CA GLY A 187 10.53 1.20 1.23
C GLY A 187 10.25 -0.19 0.66
N GLU A 188 11.27 -0.77 0.05
CA GLU A 188 11.21 -2.06 -0.61
C GLU A 188 10.96 -3.19 0.40
N PHE A 189 9.90 -3.95 0.18
CA PHE A 189 9.58 -5.14 0.97
C PHE A 189 9.40 -6.33 0.03
N GLY A 190 10.28 -7.31 0.14
CA GLY A 190 10.23 -8.57 -0.61
C GLY A 190 10.48 -9.79 0.25
#